data_AF-A0A2A4UWI7-F1
#
_entry.id   AF-A0A2A4UWI7-F1
#
_cell.length_a   1.000
_cell.length_b   1.000
_cell.length_c   1.000
_cell.angle_alpha   90.00
_cell.angle_beta   90.00
_cell.angle_gamma   90.00
#
_symmetry.space_group_name_H-M   'P 1'
#
loop_
_entity.id
_entity.type
_entity.pdbx_description
1 polymer ?
#
loop_
_entity_poly.entity_id
_entity_poly.type
_entity_poly.pdbx_seq_one_letter_code
_entity_poly.pdbx_strand_id
1 'polypeptide(L)'
;MEDKLFSFSLQKVSRFIARIVRDEDGVILIKTIFILIPLIGALGIGVDMSRAYLYRSQLSGSLDAAALAGGKAFHSATRDQEIQAFFDSNFEDSYMGGTLGALVVTEIDAVKKTLTVSASGSIPATFMSIFGFQSIPISVSAEATSKTTGLQLVMVLDSTGSMRSSAGSGTRMDALKDASTTLVNSLFGNESTSNELSIAIVPYVTTVNIGGLLNSSYMDMSSVPAGYTYDPNDLEKWNGCVEARATNAALDSNAYDVKVEHDGQDWVPFLWRPHYDNHYYSLPGLTGPNGENWPAPHYQLPGGAGEGYSDAGPNINCPAPVLDFTSVKSDLINYISNLYYSYNRGGTIANLGMIWGWRMLHTGSPFFNAVPYNNEQTIKAAILMTDGQNWIINSRSYANRAPHWDRSHYLYNGQYSSTDNSDNYDDDGDGKCGGPACSNRQWDENDENDGPAAWNAVNGPNIGRRYTGDYSGYGRRDLGRLEGATTRTASTNAINQRLAFVCAGMQGMGITVYTITFGSGATNTNLQNLYRGCATDAGKYFHAPSSSELEGAFEAIANDLSNLRLSR
;
A
#
# COMPACT_ATOMS: atom_id res chain seq x y z
N MET A 1 85.28 14.81 100.82
CA MET A 1 85.51 15.22 99.41
C MET A 1 84.45 14.56 98.53
N GLU A 2 83.16 14.65 98.92
CA GLU A 2 82.07 13.84 98.32
C GLU A 2 80.90 14.67 97.77
N ASP A 3 80.71 15.93 98.20
CA ASP A 3 79.55 16.74 97.77
C ASP A 3 79.66 17.38 96.38
N LYS A 4 80.82 17.33 95.72
CA LYS A 4 81.01 17.99 94.40
C LYS A 4 80.76 17.09 93.19
N LEU A 5 80.64 15.77 93.37
CA LEU A 5 80.42 14.83 92.26
C LEU A 5 78.92 14.63 91.94
N PHE A 6 78.02 14.81 92.91
CA PHE A 6 76.58 14.59 92.70
C PHE A 6 75.88 15.75 91.97
N SER A 7 76.31 17.00 92.18
CA SER A 7 75.67 18.17 91.56
C SER A 7 75.97 18.31 90.06
N PHE A 8 77.11 17.79 89.58
CA PHE A 8 77.50 17.85 88.17
C PHE A 8 76.73 16.87 87.28
N SER A 9 76.25 15.75 87.86
CA SER A 9 75.42 14.75 87.18
C SER A 9 73.98 15.23 86.99
N LEU A 10 73.38 15.83 88.02
CA LEU A 10 72.02 16.37 87.98
C LEU A 10 71.85 17.55 87.01
N GLN A 11 72.86 18.41 86.85
CA GLN A 11 72.81 19.50 85.88
C GLN A 11 72.87 19.03 84.41
N LYS A 12 73.54 17.90 84.12
CA LYS A 12 73.56 17.34 82.75
C LYS A 12 72.23 16.65 82.40
N VAL A 13 71.63 15.94 83.37
CA VAL A 13 70.29 15.32 83.20
C VAL A 13 69.21 16.39 83.07
N SER A 14 69.26 17.45 83.88
CA SER A 14 68.35 18.60 83.80
C SER A 14 68.44 19.30 82.44
N ARG A 15 69.64 19.50 81.88
CA ARG A 15 69.81 20.07 80.53
C ARG A 15 69.35 19.14 79.42
N PHE A 16 69.48 17.82 79.59
CA PHE A 16 68.98 16.85 78.61
C PHE A 16 67.45 16.78 78.61
N ILE A 17 66.82 16.76 79.79
CA ILE A 17 65.35 16.81 79.94
C ILE A 17 64.81 18.17 79.48
N ALA A 18 65.47 19.29 79.80
CA ALA A 18 65.09 20.60 79.30
C ALA A 18 65.25 20.73 77.78
N ARG A 19 66.14 19.94 77.16
CA ARG A 19 66.30 19.87 75.70
C ARG A 19 65.19 19.03 75.05
N ILE A 20 64.73 17.96 75.70
CA ILE A 20 63.57 17.15 75.27
C ILE A 20 62.25 17.93 75.45
N VAL A 21 62.12 18.72 76.51
CA VAL A 21 60.92 19.55 76.78
C VAL A 21 60.85 20.78 75.86
N ARG A 22 61.97 21.22 75.29
CA ARG A 22 62.04 22.30 74.28
C ARG A 22 62.09 21.79 72.83
N ASP A 23 61.95 20.48 72.63
CA ASP A 23 62.02 19.89 71.30
C ASP A 23 60.64 20.04 70.60
N GLU A 24 60.49 21.09 69.80
CA GLU A 24 59.26 21.36 69.03
C GLU A 24 59.10 20.43 67.80
N ASP A 25 60.09 19.60 67.51
CA ASP A 25 60.09 18.67 66.37
C ASP A 25 59.04 17.54 66.54
N GLY A 26 58.62 17.23 67.77
CA GLY A 26 57.57 16.24 68.06
C GLY A 26 56.13 16.73 67.81
N VAL A 27 55.89 18.03 67.85
CA VAL A 27 54.55 18.63 67.65
C VAL A 27 54.13 18.59 66.18
N ILE A 28 55.10 18.65 65.25
CA ILE A 28 54.87 18.50 63.82
C ILE A 28 54.25 17.13 63.53
N LEU A 29 54.76 16.06 64.15
CA LEU A 29 54.26 14.70 63.95
C LEU A 29 52.79 14.55 64.36
N ILE A 30 52.39 15.14 65.49
CA ILE A 30 50.99 15.12 65.97
C ILE A 30 50.09 15.91 65.01
N LYS A 31 50.49 17.11 64.59
CA LYS A 31 49.73 17.93 63.62
C LYS A 31 49.61 17.24 62.26
N THR A 32 50.67 16.60 61.79
CA THR A 32 50.67 15.85 60.53
C THR A 32 49.70 14.67 60.60
N ILE A 33 49.65 13.91 61.71
CA ILE A 33 48.69 12.81 61.89
C ILE A 33 47.25 13.32 61.87
N PHE A 34 46.94 14.42 62.58
CA PHE A 34 45.61 15.01 62.58
C PHE A 34 45.16 15.55 61.21
N ILE A 35 46.09 15.97 60.34
CA ILE A 35 45.80 16.39 58.96
C ILE A 35 45.73 15.19 58.01
N LEU A 36 46.50 14.14 58.26
CA LEU A 36 46.54 12.95 57.42
C LEU A 36 45.21 12.18 57.45
N ILE A 37 44.56 12.09 58.62
CA ILE A 37 43.27 11.39 58.80
C ILE A 37 42.18 11.95 57.86
N PRO A 38 41.87 13.27 57.86
CA PRO A 38 40.87 13.82 56.93
C PRO A 38 41.31 13.75 55.46
N LEU A 39 42.63 13.75 55.18
CA LEU A 39 43.15 13.66 53.82
C LEU A 39 43.01 12.24 53.24
N ILE A 40 43.28 11.21 54.05
CA ILE A 40 42.98 9.81 53.71
C ILE A 40 41.48 9.60 53.57
N GLY A 41 40.66 10.20 54.45
CA GLY A 41 39.21 10.18 54.35
C GLY A 41 38.71 10.77 53.02
N ALA A 42 39.24 11.92 52.61
CA ALA A 42 38.90 12.54 51.34
C ALA A 42 39.29 11.69 50.12
N LEU A 43 40.48 11.08 50.14
CA LEU A 43 40.92 10.14 49.11
C LEU A 43 40.00 8.90 49.06
N GLY A 44 39.65 8.35 50.22
CA GLY A 44 38.76 7.19 50.34
C GLY A 44 37.36 7.47 49.80
N ILE A 45 36.77 8.62 50.12
CA ILE A 45 35.49 9.07 49.55
C ILE A 45 35.60 9.19 48.03
N GLY A 46 36.72 9.71 47.51
CA GLY A 46 36.96 9.82 46.07
C GLY A 46 36.97 8.46 45.36
N VAL A 47 37.59 7.45 45.97
CA VAL A 47 37.63 6.08 45.43
C VAL A 47 36.23 5.44 45.46
N ASP A 48 35.52 5.53 46.59
CA ASP A 48 34.18 4.96 46.71
C ASP A 48 33.18 5.64 45.76
N MET A 49 33.26 6.96 45.58
CA MET A 49 32.46 7.69 44.59
C MET A 49 32.81 7.31 43.15
N SER A 50 34.10 7.08 42.85
CA SER A 50 34.51 6.61 41.53
C SER A 50 33.92 5.23 41.22
N ARG A 51 33.93 4.31 42.20
CA ARG A 51 33.26 3.00 42.06
C ARG A 51 31.75 3.15 41.91
N ALA A 52 31.12 4.01 42.69
CA ALA A 52 29.68 4.28 42.57
C ALA A 52 29.32 4.82 41.18
N TYR A 53 30.15 5.71 40.62
CA TYR A 53 29.95 6.25 39.28
C TYR A 53 30.11 5.17 38.20
N LEU A 54 31.13 4.30 38.30
CA LEU A 54 31.31 3.19 37.36
C LEU A 54 30.16 2.18 37.43
N TYR A 55 29.69 1.84 38.64
CA TYR A 55 28.51 1.00 38.83
C TYR A 55 27.27 1.64 38.21
N ARG A 56 27.02 2.93 38.48
CA ARG A 56 25.90 3.67 37.89
C ARG A 56 25.99 3.71 36.36
N SER A 57 27.17 3.93 35.79
CA SER A 57 27.37 3.97 34.34
C SER A 57 27.06 2.63 33.68
N GLN A 58 27.54 1.53 34.27
CA GLN A 58 27.25 0.19 33.76
C GLN A 58 25.76 -0.14 33.89
N LEU A 59 25.18 0.14 35.07
CA LEU A 59 23.76 -0.10 35.34
C LEU A 59 22.85 0.71 34.39
N SER A 60 23.21 1.97 34.12
CA SER A 60 22.49 2.82 33.15
C SER A 60 22.58 2.25 31.73
N GLY A 61 23.76 1.83 31.28
CA GLY A 61 23.93 1.29 29.93
C GLY A 61 23.14 0.00 29.70
N SER A 62 23.09 -0.89 30.70
CA SER A 62 22.29 -2.12 30.63
C SER A 62 20.79 -1.82 30.68
N LEU A 63 20.38 -0.83 31.47
CA LEU A 63 18.98 -0.39 31.56
C LEU A 63 18.49 0.25 30.25
N ASP A 64 19.34 1.03 29.57
CA ASP A 64 19.00 1.64 28.27
C ASP A 64 18.76 0.55 27.20
N ALA A 65 19.57 -0.50 27.18
CA ALA A 65 19.38 -1.64 26.28
C ALA A 65 18.06 -2.39 26.58
N ALA A 66 17.74 -2.59 27.86
CA ALA A 66 16.50 -3.23 28.28
C ALA A 66 15.26 -2.38 27.96
N ALA A 67 15.32 -1.06 28.19
CA ALA A 67 14.25 -0.13 27.85
C ALA A 67 14.00 -0.11 26.33
N LEU A 68 15.06 -0.11 25.50
CA LEU A 68 14.93 -0.19 24.05
C LEU A 68 14.26 -1.50 23.59
N ALA A 69 14.62 -2.63 24.18
CA ALA A 69 13.97 -3.92 23.91
C ALA A 69 12.47 -3.86 24.27
N GLY A 70 12.14 -3.28 25.43
CA GLY A 70 10.77 -3.03 25.84
C GLY A 70 9.99 -2.13 24.88
N GLY A 71 10.62 -1.07 24.37
CA GLY A 71 10.02 -0.16 23.39
C GLY A 71 9.69 -0.87 22.07
N LYS A 72 10.53 -1.82 21.63
CA LYS A 72 10.26 -2.66 20.45
C LYS A 72 9.13 -3.66 20.68
N ALA A 73 9.09 -4.27 21.86
CA ALA A 73 8.10 -5.27 22.23
C ALA A 73 6.87 -4.67 22.94
N PHE A 74 6.57 -3.38 22.77
CA PHE A 74 5.61 -2.65 23.60
C PHE A 74 4.22 -3.30 23.69
N HIS A 75 3.75 -3.87 22.57
CA HIS A 75 2.45 -4.54 22.46
C HIS A 75 2.51 -6.06 22.72
N SER A 76 3.69 -6.63 22.98
CA SER A 76 3.84 -8.06 23.22
C SER A 76 3.36 -8.43 24.62
N ALA A 77 2.64 -9.56 24.74
CA ALA A 77 2.30 -10.14 26.03
C ALA A 77 3.55 -10.58 26.84
N THR A 78 4.69 -10.77 26.18
CA THR A 78 5.98 -11.16 26.78
C THR A 78 6.93 -9.99 27.00
N ARG A 79 6.51 -8.74 26.76
CA ARG A 79 7.34 -7.52 26.85
C ARG A 79 8.20 -7.48 28.10
N ASP A 80 7.61 -7.65 29.28
CA ASP A 80 8.32 -7.50 30.56
C ASP A 80 9.34 -8.62 30.77
N GLN A 81 9.08 -9.82 30.24
CA GLN A 81 10.03 -10.94 30.25
C GLN A 81 11.22 -10.67 29.32
N GLU A 82 10.96 -10.06 28.16
CA GLU A 82 12.02 -9.66 27.22
C GLU A 82 12.89 -8.54 27.79
N ILE A 83 12.28 -7.52 28.41
CA ILE A 83 13.01 -6.45 29.12
C ILE A 83 13.94 -7.06 30.17
N GLN A 84 13.43 -7.97 31.00
CA GLN A 84 14.22 -8.62 32.03
C GLN A 84 15.37 -9.45 31.43
N ALA A 85 15.11 -10.26 30.40
CA ALA A 85 16.12 -11.08 29.76
C ALA A 85 17.24 -10.23 29.12
N PHE A 86 16.89 -9.10 28.50
CA PHE A 86 17.87 -8.16 27.96
C PHE A 86 18.68 -7.49 29.07
N PHE A 87 18.06 -7.13 30.19
CA PHE A 87 18.77 -6.56 31.33
C PHE A 87 19.77 -7.57 31.92
N ASP A 88 19.33 -8.80 32.20
CA ASP A 88 20.14 -9.87 32.81
C ASP A 88 21.32 -10.30 31.92
N SER A 89 21.16 -10.20 30.59
CA SER A 89 22.27 -10.47 29.65
C SER A 89 23.34 -9.37 29.64
N ASN A 90 23.02 -8.16 30.11
CA ASN A 90 23.91 -7.00 30.03
C ASN A 90 24.40 -6.52 31.39
N PHE A 91 23.86 -7.03 32.50
CA PHE A 91 24.26 -6.65 33.85
C PHE A 91 24.43 -7.89 34.74
N GLU A 92 25.59 -8.01 35.38
CA GLU A 92 25.82 -9.06 36.37
C GLU A 92 25.42 -8.56 37.77
N ASP A 93 24.53 -9.28 38.45
CA ASP A 93 24.03 -8.93 39.79
C ASP A 93 25.14 -8.64 40.81
N SER A 94 26.28 -9.33 40.67
CA SER A 94 27.42 -9.23 41.56
C SER A 94 28.48 -8.20 41.14
N TYR A 95 28.20 -7.38 40.11
CA TYR A 95 29.14 -6.40 39.57
C TYR A 95 29.70 -5.49 40.67
N MET A 96 31.03 -5.47 40.82
CA MET A 96 31.76 -4.76 41.89
C MET A 96 31.36 -5.12 43.33
N GLY A 97 30.79 -6.31 43.54
CA GLY A 97 30.29 -6.78 44.84
C GLY A 97 28.99 -6.10 45.28
N GLY A 98 28.27 -5.47 44.34
CA GLY A 98 26.99 -4.82 44.59
C GLY A 98 25.83 -5.81 44.75
N THR A 99 24.68 -5.28 45.12
CA THR A 99 23.39 -5.96 45.14
C THR A 99 22.41 -5.23 44.25
N LEU A 100 21.54 -5.98 43.57
CA LEU A 100 20.51 -5.44 42.70
C LEU A 100 19.11 -5.69 43.30
N GLY A 101 18.24 -4.68 43.19
CA GLY A 101 16.81 -4.81 43.46
C GLY A 101 16.04 -5.28 42.22
N ALA A 102 14.75 -5.60 42.39
CA ALA A 102 13.91 -5.97 41.26
C ALA A 102 13.80 -4.84 40.23
N LEU A 103 13.82 -5.20 38.96
CA LEU A 103 13.53 -4.28 37.86
C LEU A 103 12.06 -3.85 37.93
N VAL A 104 11.80 -2.55 37.78
CA VAL A 104 10.45 -2.00 37.80
C VAL A 104 10.14 -1.43 36.41
N VAL A 105 9.12 -1.99 35.75
CA VAL A 105 8.59 -1.49 34.48
C VAL A 105 7.29 -0.75 34.76
N THR A 106 7.18 0.49 34.30
CA THR A 106 5.96 1.29 34.46
C THR A 106 5.56 1.87 33.11
N GLU A 107 4.32 1.62 32.71
CA GLU A 107 3.72 2.25 31.54
C GLU A 107 3.22 3.65 31.95
N ILE A 108 3.73 4.69 31.31
CA ILE A 108 3.43 6.08 31.68
C ILE A 108 2.27 6.63 30.84
N ASP A 109 2.22 6.25 29.56
CA ASP A 109 1.25 6.82 28.63
C ASP A 109 0.94 5.80 27.51
N ALA A 110 -0.25 5.22 27.56
CA ALA A 110 -0.74 4.29 26.54
C ALA A 110 -0.97 4.97 25.17
N VAL A 111 -1.16 6.29 25.15
CA VAL A 111 -1.39 7.07 23.93
C VAL A 111 -0.06 7.44 23.27
N LYS A 112 0.92 7.89 24.06
CA LYS A 112 2.29 8.16 23.57
C LYS A 112 3.14 6.90 23.45
N LYS A 113 2.65 5.76 23.93
CA LYS A 113 3.34 4.45 23.93
C LYS A 113 4.69 4.51 24.64
N THR A 114 4.73 5.20 25.78
CA THR A 114 5.95 5.40 26.57
C THR A 114 5.97 4.50 27.79
N LEU A 115 7.07 3.77 27.97
CA LEU A 115 7.38 3.03 29.19
C LEU A 115 8.64 3.59 29.85
N THR A 116 8.72 3.41 31.16
CA THR A 116 9.94 3.65 31.94
C THR A 116 10.35 2.36 32.61
N VAL A 117 11.63 2.02 32.48
CA VAL A 117 12.27 0.93 33.19
C VAL A 117 13.18 1.54 34.24
N SER A 118 13.08 1.08 35.49
CA SER A 118 13.90 1.55 36.60
C SER A 118 14.62 0.38 37.26
N ALA A 119 15.90 0.58 37.57
CA ALA A 119 16.70 -0.35 38.33
C ALA A 119 17.29 0.36 39.56
N SER A 120 17.37 -0.38 40.66
CA SER A 120 18.01 0.09 41.90
C SER A 120 19.01 -0.95 42.37
N GLY A 121 20.12 -0.49 42.91
CA GLY A 121 21.16 -1.35 43.47
C GLY A 121 21.98 -0.63 44.52
N SER A 122 22.87 -1.35 45.17
CA SER A 122 23.79 -0.76 46.13
C SER A 122 25.16 -1.40 46.05
N ILE A 123 26.22 -0.60 46.23
CA ILE A 123 27.59 -1.12 46.31
C ILE A 123 28.12 -0.98 47.74
N PRO A 124 28.94 -1.94 48.22
CA PRO A 124 29.56 -1.85 49.54
C PRO A 124 30.62 -0.74 49.54
N ALA A 125 30.55 0.13 50.56
CA ALA A 125 31.53 1.19 50.76
C ALA A 125 32.82 0.63 51.37
N THR A 126 33.98 0.95 50.80
CA THR A 126 35.25 0.46 51.33
C THR A 126 35.84 1.41 52.36
N PHE A 127 35.89 2.71 52.07
CA PHE A 127 36.46 3.71 52.96
C PHE A 127 35.38 4.46 53.75
N MET A 128 34.22 4.72 53.15
CA MET A 128 33.10 5.37 53.85
C MET A 128 32.49 4.47 54.95
N SER A 129 32.77 3.17 54.93
CA SER A 129 32.37 2.23 55.99
C SER A 129 33.01 2.57 57.35
N ILE A 130 34.22 3.13 57.34
CA ILE A 130 34.91 3.63 58.55
C ILE A 130 34.12 4.76 59.22
N PHE A 131 33.38 5.53 58.42
CA PHE A 131 32.52 6.63 58.87
C PHE A 131 31.06 6.21 59.10
N GLY A 132 30.76 4.91 59.10
CA GLY A 132 29.43 4.36 59.38
C GLY A 132 28.52 4.18 58.17
N PHE A 133 28.96 4.53 56.95
CA PHE A 133 28.21 4.29 55.72
C PHE A 133 28.58 2.94 55.13
N GLN A 134 27.72 1.93 55.29
CA GLN A 134 28.04 0.56 54.87
C GLN A 134 27.86 0.33 53.36
N SER A 135 26.97 1.07 52.71
CA SER A 135 26.71 0.96 51.28
C SER A 135 26.28 2.28 50.66
N ILE A 136 26.38 2.35 49.32
CA ILE A 136 25.99 3.50 48.52
C ILE A 136 24.81 3.06 47.63
N PRO A 137 23.58 3.56 47.87
CA PRO A 137 22.44 3.26 47.01
C PRO A 137 22.54 4.02 45.69
N ILE A 138 22.21 3.34 44.60
CA ILE A 138 22.22 3.87 43.24
C ILE A 138 20.90 3.49 42.59
N SER A 139 20.22 4.49 42.01
CA SER A 139 19.01 4.29 41.22
C SER A 139 19.17 4.94 39.86
N VAL A 140 18.72 4.25 38.83
CA VAL A 140 18.70 4.71 37.44
C VAL A 140 17.35 4.40 36.81
N SER A 141 16.95 5.23 35.86
CA SER A 141 15.71 5.09 35.09
C SER A 141 16.00 5.37 33.63
N ALA A 142 15.45 4.56 32.74
CA ALA A 142 15.49 4.75 31.30
C ALA A 142 14.07 4.78 30.76
N GLU A 143 13.81 5.68 29.82
CA GLU A 143 12.53 5.83 29.15
C GLU A 143 12.64 5.33 27.71
N ALA A 144 11.65 4.58 27.26
CA ALA A 144 11.53 4.16 25.87
C ALA A 144 10.13 4.44 25.35
N THR A 145 10.05 5.02 24.15
CA THR A 145 8.81 5.25 23.43
C THR A 145 8.74 4.28 22.26
N SER A 146 7.65 3.52 22.18
CA SER A 146 7.38 2.66 21.03
C SER A 146 6.96 3.50 19.84
N LYS A 147 7.78 3.51 18.79
CA LYS A 147 7.44 4.12 17.50
C LYS A 147 7.00 3.03 16.53
N THR A 148 5.90 2.33 16.81
CA THR A 148 5.31 1.46 15.77
C THR A 148 4.87 2.36 14.62
N THR A 149 5.57 2.28 13.49
CA THR A 149 5.24 3.09 12.32
C THR A 149 3.95 2.54 11.69
N GLY A 150 2.96 3.39 11.47
CA GLY A 150 1.73 3.02 10.79
C GLY A 150 2.00 2.57 9.35
N LEU A 151 1.08 1.79 8.75
CA LEU A 151 1.16 1.35 7.36
C LEU A 151 -0.15 1.67 6.65
N GLN A 152 -0.06 2.46 5.58
CA GLN A 152 -1.12 2.59 4.56
C GLN A 152 -0.70 1.80 3.33
N LEU A 153 -1.44 0.75 3.03
CA LEU A 153 -1.18 -0.12 1.89
C LEU A 153 -2.31 -0.03 0.87
N VAL A 154 -1.98 0.20 -0.40
CA VAL A 154 -2.94 0.05 -1.49
C VAL A 154 -2.61 -1.17 -2.34
N MET A 155 -3.59 -2.04 -2.55
CA MET A 155 -3.48 -3.22 -3.40
C MET A 155 -4.15 -2.93 -4.74
N VAL A 156 -3.35 -2.78 -5.80
CA VAL A 156 -3.80 -2.53 -7.16
C VAL A 156 -3.82 -3.85 -7.92
N LEU A 157 -5.03 -4.40 -8.11
CA LEU A 157 -5.23 -5.79 -8.48
C LEU A 157 -5.87 -5.92 -9.86
N ASP A 158 -5.20 -6.65 -10.75
CA ASP A 158 -5.73 -6.98 -12.07
C ASP A 158 -6.99 -7.85 -11.92
N SER A 159 -8.09 -7.36 -12.47
CA SER A 159 -9.38 -8.05 -12.49
C SER A 159 -9.85 -8.28 -13.93
N THR A 160 -8.94 -8.31 -14.91
CA THR A 160 -9.31 -8.46 -16.32
C THR A 160 -9.75 -9.89 -16.64
N GLY A 161 -10.41 -10.07 -17.79
CA GLY A 161 -10.93 -11.37 -18.21
C GLY A 161 -9.88 -12.49 -18.29
N SER A 162 -8.59 -12.19 -18.42
CA SER A 162 -7.52 -13.22 -18.36
C SER A 162 -7.43 -13.90 -17.00
N MET A 163 -7.89 -13.24 -15.93
CA MET A 163 -7.94 -13.80 -14.57
C MET A 163 -8.92 -14.97 -14.42
N ARG A 164 -9.79 -15.21 -15.41
CA ARG A 164 -10.60 -16.43 -15.54
C ARG A 164 -9.75 -17.67 -15.86
N SER A 165 -8.59 -17.46 -16.48
CA SER A 165 -7.74 -18.57 -16.95
C SER A 165 -7.36 -19.49 -15.81
N SER A 166 -7.18 -20.77 -16.13
CA SER A 166 -6.75 -21.77 -15.13
C SER A 166 -5.37 -21.43 -14.54
N ALA A 167 -5.26 -21.62 -13.24
CA ALA A 167 -4.03 -21.58 -12.45
C ALA A 167 -3.98 -22.83 -11.55
N GLY A 168 -3.77 -23.99 -12.17
CA GLY A 168 -3.84 -25.28 -11.47
C GLY A 168 -5.29 -25.75 -11.29
N SER A 169 -5.70 -26.01 -10.05
CA SER A 169 -7.04 -26.51 -9.71
C SER A 169 -8.13 -25.44 -9.70
N GLY A 170 -7.76 -24.16 -9.71
CA GLY A 170 -8.68 -23.02 -9.73
C GLY A 170 -8.39 -22.04 -10.87
N THR A 171 -9.02 -20.87 -10.81
CA THR A 171 -8.74 -19.75 -11.70
C THR A 171 -7.58 -18.89 -11.17
N ARG A 172 -7.02 -18.04 -12.02
CA ARG A 172 -6.05 -17.01 -11.61
C ARG A 172 -6.65 -16.03 -10.60
N MET A 173 -7.94 -15.74 -10.70
CA MET A 173 -8.68 -14.95 -9.70
C MET A 173 -8.72 -15.65 -8.35
N ASP A 174 -8.97 -16.96 -8.31
CA ASP A 174 -8.96 -17.72 -7.04
C ASP A 174 -7.57 -17.66 -6.39
N ALA A 175 -6.51 -17.88 -7.17
CA ALA A 175 -5.14 -17.76 -6.68
C ALA A 175 -4.80 -16.35 -6.14
N LEU A 176 -5.29 -15.29 -6.80
CA LEU A 176 -5.13 -13.93 -6.32
C LEU A 176 -5.89 -13.70 -5.00
N LYS A 177 -7.10 -14.24 -4.85
CA LYS A 177 -7.88 -14.14 -3.61
C LYS A 177 -7.17 -14.83 -2.45
N ASP A 178 -6.65 -16.03 -2.67
CA ASP A 178 -5.90 -16.78 -1.66
C ASP A 178 -4.65 -16.01 -1.24
N ALA A 179 -3.83 -15.57 -2.20
CA ALA A 179 -2.60 -14.83 -1.92
C ALA A 179 -2.84 -13.47 -1.23
N SER A 180 -3.89 -12.75 -1.65
CA SER A 180 -4.30 -11.49 -1.00
C SER A 180 -4.80 -11.72 0.42
N THR A 181 -5.53 -12.81 0.66
CA THR A 181 -5.97 -13.24 1.99
C THR A 181 -4.78 -13.57 2.88
N THR A 182 -3.77 -14.26 2.36
CA THR A 182 -2.52 -14.56 3.07
C THR A 182 -1.78 -13.27 3.46
N LEU A 183 -1.63 -12.29 2.57
CA LEU A 183 -1.07 -10.97 2.90
C LEU A 183 -1.83 -10.29 4.04
N VAL A 184 -3.17 -10.18 3.93
CA VAL A 184 -4.00 -9.52 4.95
C VAL A 184 -3.87 -10.24 6.29
N ASN A 185 -3.93 -11.58 6.30
CA ASN A 185 -3.77 -12.37 7.51
C ASN A 185 -2.39 -12.16 8.15
N SER A 186 -1.33 -12.11 7.37
CA SER A 186 0.04 -11.90 7.86
C SER A 186 0.26 -10.48 8.42
N LEU A 187 -0.33 -9.45 7.80
CA LEU A 187 -0.18 -8.06 8.26
C LEU A 187 -0.99 -7.75 9.53
N PHE A 188 -2.18 -8.35 9.67
CA PHE A 188 -3.03 -8.22 10.86
C PHE A 188 -2.65 -9.20 11.98
N GLY A 189 -2.03 -10.34 11.65
CA GLY A 189 -1.80 -11.42 12.60
C GLY A 189 -3.11 -11.91 13.23
N ASN A 190 -3.15 -11.95 14.56
CA ASN A 190 -4.31 -12.36 15.35
C ASN A 190 -5.31 -11.23 15.60
N GLU A 191 -5.01 -10.00 15.21
CA GLU A 191 -5.88 -8.85 15.44
C GLU A 191 -7.03 -8.80 14.42
N SER A 192 -8.22 -8.42 14.88
CA SER A 192 -9.39 -8.18 14.00
C SER A 192 -9.40 -6.75 13.45
N THR A 193 -8.75 -5.81 14.13
CA THR A 193 -8.65 -4.40 13.77
C THR A 193 -7.29 -3.83 14.16
N SER A 194 -6.75 -2.85 13.42
CA SER A 194 -5.46 -2.21 13.76
C SER A 194 -5.47 -0.70 13.56
N ASN A 195 -5.00 0.07 14.54
CA ASN A 195 -4.90 1.53 14.41
C ASN A 195 -3.69 1.96 13.56
N GLU A 196 -2.73 1.07 13.39
CA GLU A 196 -1.45 1.28 12.70
C GLU A 196 -1.40 0.58 11.35
N LEU A 197 -2.51 0.04 10.86
CA LEU A 197 -2.61 -0.59 9.54
C LEU A 197 -3.96 -0.24 8.91
N SER A 198 -3.91 0.35 7.73
CA SER A 198 -5.08 0.47 6.87
C SER A 198 -4.73 0.01 5.45
N ILE A 199 -5.66 -0.72 4.85
CA ILE A 199 -5.51 -1.28 3.51
C ILE A 199 -6.66 -0.81 2.63
N ALA A 200 -6.35 -0.34 1.42
CA ALA A 200 -7.30 -0.05 0.35
C ALA A 200 -7.07 -1.03 -0.80
N ILE A 201 -8.12 -1.37 -1.56
CA ILE A 201 -8.03 -2.29 -2.69
C ILE A 201 -8.62 -1.63 -3.93
N VAL A 202 -7.83 -1.60 -5.00
CA VAL A 202 -8.15 -0.98 -6.29
C VAL A 202 -8.14 -2.07 -7.37
N PRO A 203 -9.28 -2.70 -7.65
CA PRO A 203 -9.44 -3.54 -8.84
C PRO A 203 -9.34 -2.68 -10.09
N TYR A 204 -8.65 -3.17 -11.12
CA TYR A 204 -8.57 -2.48 -12.40
C TYR A 204 -8.73 -3.41 -13.59
N VAL A 205 -9.19 -2.83 -14.69
CA VAL A 205 -9.26 -3.44 -16.02
C VAL A 205 -8.81 -2.43 -17.07
N THR A 206 -9.66 -2.10 -18.05
CA THR A 206 -9.49 -0.91 -18.91
C THR A 206 -9.98 0.38 -18.28
N THR A 207 -10.62 0.30 -17.12
CA THR A 207 -11.10 1.41 -16.30
C THR A 207 -10.99 1.00 -14.82
N VAL A 208 -11.34 1.91 -13.92
CA VAL A 208 -11.43 1.69 -12.47
C VAL A 208 -12.82 2.12 -12.02
N ASN A 209 -13.44 1.31 -11.17
CA ASN A 209 -14.71 1.63 -10.55
C ASN A 209 -14.47 2.36 -9.23
N ILE A 210 -14.76 3.66 -9.18
CA ILE A 210 -14.58 4.47 -7.98
C ILE A 210 -15.78 4.39 -7.03
N GLY A 211 -16.83 3.67 -7.40
CA GLY A 211 -18.08 3.61 -6.67
C GLY A 211 -18.59 5.00 -6.32
N GLY A 212 -18.92 5.19 -5.04
CA GLY A 212 -19.33 6.49 -4.47
C GLY A 212 -18.22 7.25 -3.76
N LEU A 213 -16.94 6.96 -4.03
CA LEU A 213 -15.81 7.59 -3.32
C LEU A 213 -15.72 9.10 -3.55
N LEU A 214 -16.12 9.57 -4.73
CA LEU A 214 -16.06 10.99 -5.09
C LEU A 214 -17.41 11.68 -4.90
N ASN A 215 -17.35 12.92 -4.41
CA ASN A 215 -18.50 13.82 -4.45
C ASN A 215 -18.83 14.20 -5.90
N SER A 216 -20.09 14.47 -6.20
CA SER A 216 -20.54 14.95 -7.51
C SER A 216 -19.85 16.23 -7.97
N SER A 217 -19.28 17.04 -7.08
CA SER A 217 -18.46 18.22 -7.44
C SER A 217 -17.15 17.88 -8.17
N TYR A 218 -16.72 16.62 -8.16
CA TYR A 218 -15.54 16.13 -8.88
C TYR A 218 -15.91 15.38 -10.16
N MET A 219 -17.19 15.38 -10.52
CA MET A 219 -17.75 14.61 -11.63
C MET A 219 -18.33 15.53 -12.70
N ASP A 220 -17.83 15.41 -13.92
CA ASP A 220 -18.42 16.08 -15.09
C ASP A 220 -19.52 15.20 -15.70
N MET A 221 -20.77 15.55 -15.37
CA MET A 221 -21.95 14.87 -15.88
C MET A 221 -22.43 15.42 -17.24
N SER A 222 -21.77 16.44 -17.80
CA SER A 222 -22.25 17.15 -19.00
C SER A 222 -22.22 16.29 -20.27
N SER A 223 -21.35 15.29 -20.32
CA SER A 223 -21.20 14.39 -21.47
C SER A 223 -22.02 13.10 -21.38
N VAL A 224 -22.80 12.91 -20.31
CA VAL A 224 -23.67 11.75 -20.11
C VAL A 224 -25.15 12.15 -20.03
N PRO A 225 -26.09 11.25 -20.37
CA PRO A 225 -27.52 11.54 -20.25
C PRO A 225 -27.92 11.92 -18.82
N ALA A 226 -28.85 12.86 -18.65
CA ALA A 226 -29.28 13.35 -17.34
C ALA A 226 -29.81 12.26 -16.39
N GLY A 227 -30.31 11.15 -16.94
CA GLY A 227 -30.76 9.98 -16.17
C GLY A 227 -29.65 9.00 -15.77
N TYR A 228 -28.41 9.19 -16.22
CA TYR A 228 -27.27 8.29 -15.96
C TYR A 228 -26.55 8.66 -14.65
N THR A 229 -27.29 8.57 -13.54
CA THR A 229 -26.79 8.86 -12.19
C THR A 229 -26.15 7.64 -11.55
N TYR A 230 -25.35 7.81 -10.49
CA TYR A 230 -24.76 6.71 -9.74
C TYR A 230 -25.84 5.85 -9.05
N ASP A 231 -25.94 4.58 -9.43
CA ASP A 231 -26.68 3.54 -8.72
C ASP A 231 -26.08 2.16 -9.09
N PRO A 232 -25.35 1.51 -8.19
CA PRO A 232 -24.69 0.23 -8.48
C PRO A 232 -25.66 -0.96 -8.54
N ASN A 233 -26.94 -0.78 -8.16
CA ASN A 233 -27.94 -1.84 -8.18
C ASN A 233 -28.82 -1.82 -9.45
N ASP A 234 -28.75 -0.74 -10.22
CA ASP A 234 -29.49 -0.56 -11.46
C ASP A 234 -28.53 -0.63 -12.65
N LEU A 235 -28.70 -1.66 -13.48
CA LEU A 235 -27.80 -1.96 -14.58
C LEU A 235 -27.85 -0.91 -15.71
N GLU A 236 -28.91 -0.09 -15.75
CA GLU A 236 -29.06 1.03 -16.69
C GLU A 236 -28.42 2.33 -16.19
N LYS A 237 -28.03 2.38 -14.91
CA LYS A 237 -27.43 3.53 -14.23
C LYS A 237 -25.92 3.45 -14.21
N TRP A 238 -25.27 4.49 -13.73
CA TRP A 238 -23.83 4.52 -13.66
C TRP A 238 -23.33 3.68 -12.48
N ASN A 239 -22.50 2.67 -12.76
CA ASN A 239 -21.99 1.73 -11.75
C ASN A 239 -20.74 2.25 -11.00
N GLY A 240 -20.26 3.46 -11.33
CA GLY A 240 -19.13 4.11 -10.66
C GLY A 240 -17.80 4.08 -11.44
N CYS A 241 -17.74 3.53 -12.65
CA CYS A 241 -16.53 3.59 -13.48
C CYS A 241 -16.26 4.97 -14.04
N VAL A 242 -14.99 5.35 -14.19
CA VAL A 242 -14.63 6.68 -14.72
C VAL A 242 -13.68 6.60 -15.89
N GLU A 243 -13.79 7.59 -16.75
CA GLU A 243 -12.75 7.87 -17.73
C GLU A 243 -11.56 8.54 -17.05
N ALA A 244 -10.37 8.32 -17.60
CA ALA A 244 -9.23 9.15 -17.30
C ALA A 244 -9.56 10.61 -17.65
N ARG A 245 -8.89 11.58 -17.03
CA ARG A 245 -9.02 12.97 -17.50
C ARG A 245 -8.21 13.17 -18.77
N ALA A 246 -8.52 14.24 -19.51
CA ALA A 246 -7.74 14.59 -20.68
C ALA A 246 -6.39 15.17 -20.23
N THR A 247 -5.29 14.65 -20.76
CA THR A 247 -3.98 15.28 -20.59
C THR A 247 -3.96 16.55 -21.44
N ASN A 248 -4.16 17.73 -20.83
CA ASN A 248 -4.14 19.02 -21.54
C ASN A 248 -2.73 19.63 -21.50
N ALA A 249 -2.39 20.45 -22.50
CA ALA A 249 -1.08 21.11 -22.57
C ALA A 249 -0.81 22.10 -21.41
N ALA A 250 -1.85 22.54 -20.70
CA ALA A 250 -1.74 23.41 -19.52
C ALA A 250 -1.33 22.65 -18.25
N LEU A 251 -1.54 21.33 -18.22
CA LEU A 251 -1.18 20.44 -17.11
C LEU A 251 0.28 19.97 -17.16
N ASP A 252 1.07 20.45 -18.13
CA ASP A 252 2.27 19.82 -18.72
C ASP A 252 1.86 18.74 -19.73
N SER A 253 2.32 18.88 -20.98
CA SER A 253 2.15 17.88 -22.03
C SER A 253 2.66 16.48 -21.65
N ASN A 254 3.45 16.38 -20.58
CA ASN A 254 3.97 15.14 -20.01
C ASN A 254 3.35 14.77 -18.64
N ALA A 255 2.45 15.60 -18.08
CA ALA A 255 1.71 15.22 -16.88
C ALA A 255 0.60 14.26 -17.28
N TYR A 256 0.95 12.99 -17.24
CA TYR A 256 -0.02 11.91 -17.15
C TYR A 256 -0.96 12.22 -15.96
N ASP A 257 -2.27 11.96 -16.10
CA ASP A 257 -3.35 12.35 -15.18
C ASP A 257 -3.14 11.89 -13.71
N VAL A 258 -2.19 12.48 -12.99
CA VAL A 258 -1.75 12.09 -11.64
C VAL A 258 -2.18 13.07 -10.57
N LYS A 259 -2.60 14.29 -10.96
CA LYS A 259 -3.13 15.28 -10.02
C LYS A 259 -4.41 14.76 -9.38
N VAL A 260 -4.71 15.24 -8.18
CA VAL A 260 -5.91 14.83 -7.43
C VAL A 260 -6.90 16.00 -7.32
N GLU A 261 -6.39 17.23 -7.37
CA GLU A 261 -7.17 18.46 -7.26
C GLU A 261 -7.99 18.76 -8.53
N HIS A 262 -9.01 19.60 -8.34
CA HIS A 262 -9.89 20.15 -9.37
C HIS A 262 -9.15 21.25 -10.16
N ASP A 263 -8.17 20.86 -10.97
CA ASP A 263 -7.36 21.77 -11.79
C ASP A 263 -8.03 22.00 -13.17
N GLY A 264 -9.33 22.30 -13.14
CA GLY A 264 -10.15 22.55 -14.33
C GLY A 264 -10.53 21.32 -15.15
N GLN A 265 -10.36 20.10 -14.62
CA GLN A 265 -10.88 18.86 -15.22
C GLN A 265 -11.43 17.91 -14.15
N ASP A 266 -12.73 17.66 -14.25
CA ASP A 266 -13.44 16.65 -13.47
C ASP A 266 -13.37 15.28 -14.13
N TRP A 267 -13.65 14.24 -13.35
CA TRP A 267 -13.77 12.90 -13.90
C TRP A 267 -15.10 12.76 -14.63
N VAL A 268 -15.05 12.17 -15.82
CA VAL A 268 -16.25 11.87 -16.60
C VAL A 268 -16.70 10.46 -16.26
N PRO A 269 -18.00 10.22 -15.98
CA PRO A 269 -18.52 8.87 -15.84
C PRO A 269 -18.21 8.05 -17.10
N PHE A 270 -17.64 6.86 -16.89
CA PHE A 270 -17.45 5.89 -17.95
C PHE A 270 -18.81 5.45 -18.46
N LEU A 271 -19.06 5.73 -19.74
CA LEU A 271 -20.27 5.33 -20.45
C LEU A 271 -19.86 4.64 -21.74
N TRP A 272 -19.87 3.31 -21.76
CA TRP A 272 -19.62 2.56 -22.99
C TRP A 272 -20.81 2.75 -23.93
N ARG A 273 -20.70 3.65 -24.90
CA ARG A 273 -21.82 4.07 -25.75
C ARG A 273 -22.44 2.92 -26.56
N PRO A 274 -23.75 2.99 -26.88
CA PRO A 274 -24.42 2.01 -27.74
C PRO A 274 -23.74 1.91 -29.10
N HIS A 275 -23.51 0.69 -29.58
CA HIS A 275 -22.86 0.43 -30.86
C HIS A 275 -23.07 -1.02 -31.31
N TYR A 276 -22.66 -1.40 -32.54
CA TYR A 276 -22.67 -2.80 -33.01
C TYR A 276 -21.96 -3.77 -32.04
N ASP A 277 -21.07 -3.21 -31.23
CA ASP A 277 -20.18 -3.93 -30.35
C ASP A 277 -20.68 -3.93 -28.89
N ASN A 278 -21.75 -3.16 -28.61
CA ASN A 278 -22.46 -3.02 -27.34
C ASN A 278 -23.93 -2.62 -27.60
N HIS A 279 -24.80 -3.61 -27.85
CA HIS A 279 -26.20 -3.44 -28.28
C HIS A 279 -27.17 -3.14 -27.12
N TYR A 280 -26.99 -2.02 -26.41
CA TYR A 280 -28.00 -1.55 -25.45
C TYR A 280 -28.60 -0.23 -25.92
N TYR A 281 -29.91 -0.24 -26.19
CA TYR A 281 -30.61 0.92 -26.72
C TYR A 281 -31.81 1.35 -25.84
N SER A 282 -31.94 0.81 -24.62
CA SER A 282 -33.09 1.08 -23.74
C SER A 282 -33.02 2.41 -22.96
N LEU A 283 -32.09 3.32 -23.28
CA LEU A 283 -32.20 4.68 -22.77
C LEU A 283 -33.47 5.33 -23.35
N PRO A 284 -34.34 5.95 -22.53
CA PRO A 284 -35.58 6.54 -23.00
C PRO A 284 -35.34 7.50 -24.19
N GLY A 285 -35.93 7.20 -25.35
CA GLY A 285 -35.87 8.03 -26.56
C GLY A 285 -34.87 7.60 -27.64
N LEU A 286 -34.21 6.44 -27.52
CA LEU A 286 -33.38 5.86 -28.58
C LEU A 286 -34.13 4.73 -29.29
N THR A 287 -34.32 4.86 -30.60
CA THR A 287 -34.82 3.79 -31.48
C THR A 287 -33.67 3.26 -32.33
N GLY A 288 -33.77 2.01 -32.82
CA GLY A 288 -32.82 1.48 -33.79
C GLY A 288 -32.69 2.36 -35.05
N PRO A 289 -31.70 2.12 -35.92
CA PRO A 289 -31.45 2.90 -37.14
C PRO A 289 -32.71 3.09 -38.00
N ASN A 290 -33.61 2.10 -38.02
CA ASN A 290 -34.88 2.12 -38.77
C ASN A 290 -36.14 2.40 -37.91
N GLY A 291 -35.99 2.90 -36.68
CA GLY A 291 -37.13 3.16 -35.80
C GLY A 291 -37.63 1.93 -35.04
N GLU A 292 -36.89 0.84 -35.07
CA GLU A 292 -37.23 -0.45 -34.45
C GLU A 292 -37.08 -0.42 -32.93
N ASN A 293 -37.95 -1.18 -32.25
CA ASN A 293 -37.85 -1.48 -30.83
C ASN A 293 -36.95 -2.71 -30.65
N TRP A 294 -35.67 -2.49 -30.40
CA TRP A 294 -34.74 -3.55 -30.08
C TRP A 294 -35.07 -4.13 -28.69
N PRO A 295 -35.03 -5.46 -28.49
CA PRO A 295 -35.30 -6.06 -27.18
C PRO A 295 -34.33 -5.52 -26.13
N ALA A 296 -34.78 -5.46 -24.87
CA ALA A 296 -33.92 -5.04 -23.77
C ALA A 296 -32.65 -5.91 -23.75
N PRO A 297 -31.45 -5.30 -23.71
CA PRO A 297 -30.21 -6.05 -23.72
C PRO A 297 -30.15 -7.02 -22.53
N HIS A 298 -29.37 -8.09 -22.66
CA HIS A 298 -28.95 -8.80 -21.47
C HIS A 298 -27.90 -7.93 -20.79
N TYR A 299 -28.30 -7.20 -19.76
CA TYR A 299 -27.37 -6.34 -19.06
C TYR A 299 -26.28 -7.17 -18.37
N GLN A 300 -25.01 -6.83 -18.60
CA GLN A 300 -23.89 -7.53 -17.96
C GLN A 300 -23.98 -7.35 -16.44
N LEU A 301 -24.18 -8.45 -15.72
CA LEU A 301 -24.13 -8.46 -14.27
C LEU A 301 -22.68 -8.29 -13.76
N PRO A 302 -22.47 -7.60 -12.64
CA PRO A 302 -21.21 -7.63 -11.91
C PRO A 302 -20.73 -9.08 -11.71
N GLY A 303 -19.51 -9.40 -12.14
CA GLY A 303 -18.93 -10.74 -12.01
C GLY A 303 -19.51 -11.84 -12.89
N GLY A 304 -20.30 -11.50 -13.93
CA GLY A 304 -20.85 -12.47 -14.87
C GLY A 304 -19.78 -13.33 -15.58
N ALA A 305 -20.08 -14.63 -15.77
CA ALA A 305 -19.17 -15.66 -16.31
C ALA A 305 -18.82 -15.52 -17.82
N GLY A 306 -19.09 -14.35 -18.38
CA GLY A 306 -18.62 -13.95 -19.68
C GLY A 306 -19.63 -14.09 -20.80
N GLU A 307 -19.38 -13.28 -21.84
CA GLU A 307 -20.12 -13.13 -23.10
C GLU A 307 -21.26 -14.14 -23.30
N GLY A 308 -22.41 -13.86 -22.71
CA GLY A 308 -23.63 -14.12 -23.45
C GLY A 308 -23.52 -13.35 -24.77
N TYR A 309 -23.95 -13.94 -25.89
CA TYR A 309 -24.00 -13.25 -27.19
C TYR A 309 -24.81 -11.94 -27.15
N SER A 310 -25.52 -11.70 -26.05
CA SER A 310 -26.42 -10.61 -25.77
C SER A 310 -25.97 -9.66 -24.65
N ASP A 311 -24.79 -9.86 -24.05
CA ASP A 311 -24.31 -9.00 -22.96
C ASP A 311 -24.01 -7.58 -23.48
N ALA A 312 -24.80 -6.61 -23.04
CA ALA A 312 -24.71 -5.22 -23.43
C ALA A 312 -24.94 -4.31 -22.21
N GLY A 313 -24.60 -3.03 -22.30
CA GLY A 313 -24.88 -2.07 -21.25
C GLY A 313 -23.84 -0.98 -21.08
N PRO A 314 -24.21 0.11 -20.38
CA PRO A 314 -23.36 1.28 -20.25
C PRO A 314 -22.11 1.03 -19.38
N ASN A 315 -22.15 0.03 -18.51
CA ASN A 315 -21.08 -0.32 -17.56
C ASN A 315 -20.27 -1.56 -17.95
N ILE A 316 -20.30 -1.96 -19.22
CA ILE A 316 -19.48 -3.09 -19.67
C ILE A 316 -18.02 -2.88 -19.27
N ASN A 317 -17.39 -3.94 -18.77
CA ASN A 317 -16.03 -3.91 -18.23
C ASN A 317 -15.82 -3.03 -17.00
N CYS A 318 -16.87 -2.65 -16.28
CA CYS A 318 -16.68 -2.00 -14.99
C CYS A 318 -16.29 -3.05 -13.94
N PRO A 319 -15.12 -2.96 -13.27
CA PRO A 319 -14.71 -3.94 -12.26
C PRO A 319 -15.44 -3.69 -10.92
N ALA A 320 -15.11 -4.51 -9.91
CA ALA A 320 -15.56 -4.28 -8.54
C ALA A 320 -15.17 -2.86 -8.07
N PRO A 321 -16.03 -2.18 -7.29
CA PRO A 321 -15.78 -0.83 -6.81
C PRO A 321 -14.57 -0.82 -5.88
N VAL A 322 -13.72 0.21 -5.95
CA VAL A 322 -12.59 0.40 -5.05
C VAL A 322 -13.06 0.30 -3.59
N LEU A 323 -12.32 -0.48 -2.80
CA LEU A 323 -12.46 -0.49 -1.35
C LEU A 323 -11.61 0.63 -0.77
N ASP A 324 -12.25 1.56 -0.05
CA ASP A 324 -11.54 2.60 0.70
C ASP A 324 -10.67 2.01 1.82
N PHE A 325 -9.76 2.81 2.37
CA PHE A 325 -8.95 2.41 3.50
C PHE A 325 -9.80 1.94 4.67
N THR A 326 -9.64 0.67 5.02
CA THR A 326 -10.20 0.10 6.23
C THR A 326 -9.10 -0.48 7.10
N SER A 327 -9.27 -0.33 8.41
CA SER A 327 -8.45 -0.95 9.46
C SER A 327 -9.09 -2.23 10.00
N VAL A 328 -10.16 -2.72 9.38
CA VAL A 328 -10.92 -3.88 9.83
C VAL A 328 -10.61 -5.08 8.93
N LYS A 329 -10.09 -6.16 9.53
CA LYS A 329 -9.67 -7.36 8.82
C LYS A 329 -10.82 -8.03 8.06
N SER A 330 -12.00 -8.12 8.69
CA SER A 330 -13.17 -8.77 8.07
C SER A 330 -13.64 -8.06 6.80
N ASP A 331 -13.55 -6.73 6.74
CA ASP A 331 -13.97 -5.97 5.57
C ASP A 331 -13.11 -6.33 4.36
N LEU A 332 -11.79 -6.45 4.58
CA LEU A 332 -10.82 -6.84 3.56
C LEU A 332 -11.06 -8.28 3.09
N ILE A 333 -11.21 -9.24 4.00
CA ILE A 333 -11.44 -10.64 3.66
C ILE A 333 -12.78 -10.83 2.93
N ASN A 334 -13.84 -10.16 3.39
CA ASN A 334 -15.14 -10.19 2.73
C ASN A 334 -15.07 -9.56 1.33
N TYR A 335 -14.36 -8.46 1.18
CA TYR A 335 -14.18 -7.84 -0.13
C TYR A 335 -13.38 -8.75 -1.08
N ILE A 336 -12.24 -9.28 -0.63
CA ILE A 336 -11.38 -10.18 -1.42
C ILE A 336 -12.15 -11.43 -1.86
N SER A 337 -12.90 -12.07 -0.96
CA SER A 337 -13.67 -13.27 -1.32
C SER A 337 -14.74 -13.00 -2.39
N ASN A 338 -15.29 -11.78 -2.43
CA ASN A 338 -16.27 -11.34 -3.42
C ASN A 338 -15.65 -10.69 -4.67
N LEU A 339 -14.31 -10.58 -4.77
CA LEU A 339 -13.68 -10.10 -5.99
C LEU A 339 -14.08 -10.96 -7.18
N TYR A 340 -14.23 -10.32 -8.33
CA TYR A 340 -14.57 -11.00 -9.58
C TYR A 340 -13.72 -10.43 -10.70
N TYR A 341 -13.46 -11.27 -11.70
CA TYR A 341 -12.88 -10.79 -12.94
C TYR A 341 -13.99 -10.19 -13.82
N SER A 342 -13.69 -9.09 -14.50
CA SER A 342 -14.57 -8.55 -15.53
C SER A 342 -14.20 -9.18 -16.86
N TYR A 343 -14.99 -10.17 -17.27
CA TYR A 343 -14.87 -10.78 -18.59
C TYR A 343 -15.79 -10.05 -19.56
N ASN A 344 -15.27 -8.98 -20.15
CA ASN A 344 -15.77 -8.47 -21.41
C ASN A 344 -14.56 -7.81 -22.13
N ARG A 345 -14.81 -7.24 -23.29
CA ARG A 345 -13.89 -6.55 -24.21
C ARG A 345 -12.94 -5.52 -23.55
N GLY A 346 -12.16 -4.76 -24.31
CA GLY A 346 -11.36 -3.67 -23.73
C GLY A 346 -9.89 -4.00 -23.49
N GLY A 347 -9.54 -5.06 -22.76
CA GLY A 347 -8.14 -5.43 -22.47
C GLY A 347 -7.65 -5.04 -21.05
N THR A 348 -6.36 -4.71 -20.91
CA THR A 348 -5.69 -4.49 -19.62
C THR A 348 -4.94 -3.16 -19.63
N ILE A 349 -5.25 -2.26 -18.69
CA ILE A 349 -4.63 -0.92 -18.61
C ILE A 349 -4.15 -0.68 -17.17
N ALA A 350 -3.00 -1.27 -16.81
CA ALA A 350 -2.46 -1.22 -15.45
C ALA A 350 -2.09 0.19 -14.98
N ASN A 351 -1.79 1.11 -15.89
CA ASN A 351 -1.48 2.48 -15.50
C ASN A 351 -2.70 3.20 -14.88
N LEU A 352 -3.94 2.87 -15.28
CA LEU A 352 -5.14 3.44 -14.66
C LEU A 352 -5.32 2.93 -13.24
N GLY A 353 -5.16 1.62 -13.04
CA GLY A 353 -5.16 1.04 -11.70
C GLY A 353 -4.12 1.69 -10.79
N MET A 354 -2.89 1.86 -11.29
CA MET A 354 -1.80 2.45 -10.51
C MET A 354 -2.02 3.94 -10.20
N ILE A 355 -2.56 4.71 -11.15
CA ILE A 355 -2.94 6.12 -10.91
C ILE A 355 -3.98 6.21 -9.79
N TRP A 356 -5.00 5.36 -9.80
CA TRP A 356 -6.00 5.32 -8.73
C TRP A 356 -5.40 4.86 -7.40
N GLY A 357 -4.50 3.87 -7.41
CA GLY A 357 -3.74 3.49 -6.23
C GLY A 357 -2.93 4.65 -5.65
N TRP A 358 -2.30 5.45 -6.51
CA TRP A 358 -1.60 6.66 -6.10
C TRP A 358 -2.54 7.70 -5.49
N ARG A 359 -3.70 7.95 -6.11
CA ARG A 359 -4.71 8.89 -5.61
C ARG A 359 -5.24 8.51 -4.23
N MET A 360 -5.46 7.23 -3.95
CA MET A 360 -5.88 6.76 -2.62
C MET A 360 -4.82 7.11 -1.56
N LEU A 361 -3.54 7.02 -1.91
CA LEU A 361 -2.43 7.39 -1.02
C LEU A 361 -2.22 8.91 -0.93
N HIS A 362 -2.96 9.73 -1.68
CA HIS A 362 -2.83 11.19 -1.67
C HIS A 362 -3.44 11.83 -0.43
N THR A 363 -2.77 12.85 0.09
CA THR A 363 -3.20 13.58 1.27
C THR A 363 -4.15 14.72 0.89
N GLY A 364 -5.31 14.79 1.51
CA GLY A 364 -6.28 15.86 1.29
C GLY A 364 -7.42 15.50 0.33
N SER A 365 -8.11 16.53 -0.16
CA SER A 365 -9.31 16.38 -0.99
C SER A 365 -8.96 15.73 -2.34
N PRO A 366 -9.82 14.85 -2.90
CA PRO A 366 -11.16 14.45 -2.47
C PRO A 366 -11.21 13.20 -1.57
N PHE A 367 -10.09 12.54 -1.30
CA PHE A 367 -10.06 11.27 -0.56
C PHE A 367 -9.88 11.43 0.96
N PHE A 368 -9.77 12.68 1.46
CA PHE A 368 -9.65 13.04 2.88
C PHE A 368 -8.64 12.20 3.69
N ASN A 369 -7.62 11.64 3.05
CA ASN A 369 -6.57 10.90 3.74
C ASN A 369 -5.71 11.91 4.51
N ALA A 370 -5.71 11.80 5.84
CA ALA A 370 -5.10 12.76 6.74
C ALA A 370 -3.57 12.61 6.87
N VAL A 371 -2.97 11.57 6.29
CA VAL A 371 -1.55 11.26 6.44
C VAL A 371 -0.76 11.88 5.27
N PRO A 372 0.15 12.85 5.50
CA PRO A 372 1.07 13.37 4.48
C PRO A 372 1.99 12.29 3.89
N TYR A 373 2.49 12.47 2.66
CA TYR A 373 3.49 11.56 2.07
C TYR A 373 4.81 11.52 2.85
N ASN A 374 5.19 12.63 3.48
CA ASN A 374 6.42 12.77 4.26
C ASN A 374 6.22 12.48 5.76
N ASN A 375 5.20 11.71 6.14
CA ASN A 375 4.98 11.37 7.54
C ASN A 375 6.01 10.34 8.03
N GLU A 376 6.85 10.73 8.99
CA GLU A 376 7.83 9.83 9.62
C GLU A 376 7.20 8.68 10.44
N GLN A 377 5.92 8.79 10.76
CA GLN A 377 5.15 7.84 11.57
C GLN A 377 4.25 6.94 10.71
N THR A 378 4.23 7.07 9.38
CA THR A 378 3.42 6.19 8.53
C THR A 378 4.12 5.87 7.22
N ILE A 379 4.31 4.58 6.96
CA ILE A 379 4.80 4.04 5.70
C ILE A 379 3.63 3.99 4.72
N LYS A 380 3.86 4.46 3.50
CA LYS A 380 2.92 4.29 2.38
C LYS A 380 3.50 3.28 1.40
N ALA A 381 2.71 2.27 1.07
CA ALA A 381 3.10 1.24 0.13
C ALA A 381 2.00 0.94 -0.88
N ALA A 382 2.40 0.48 -2.06
CA ALA A 382 1.49 0.02 -3.11
C ALA A 382 1.96 -1.33 -3.64
N ILE A 383 1.03 -2.26 -3.87
CA ILE A 383 1.28 -3.53 -4.54
C ILE A 383 0.54 -3.49 -5.87
N LEU A 384 1.24 -3.58 -6.99
CA LEU A 384 0.66 -3.73 -8.32
C LEU A 384 0.81 -5.17 -8.81
N MET A 385 -0.30 -5.81 -9.16
CA MET A 385 -0.30 -7.18 -9.68
C MET A 385 -0.95 -7.21 -11.08
N THR A 386 -0.36 -7.96 -12.01
CA THR A 386 -1.00 -8.32 -13.29
C THR A 386 -0.76 -9.76 -13.69
N ASP A 387 -1.68 -10.34 -14.48
CA ASP A 387 -1.52 -11.66 -15.10
C ASP A 387 -1.21 -11.61 -16.61
N GLY A 388 -1.01 -10.41 -17.15
CA GLY A 388 -0.92 -10.19 -18.59
C GLY A 388 -0.29 -8.87 -19.01
N GLN A 389 -0.22 -8.68 -20.33
CA GLN A 389 0.32 -7.45 -20.91
C GLN A 389 -0.68 -6.31 -20.85
N ASN A 390 -0.19 -5.07 -20.90
CA ASN A 390 -1.04 -3.91 -21.17
C ASN A 390 -1.43 -3.83 -22.64
N TRP A 391 -2.71 -3.65 -22.93
CA TRP A 391 -3.24 -3.55 -24.28
C TRP A 391 -4.70 -3.14 -24.28
N ILE A 392 -5.10 -2.52 -25.39
CA ILE A 392 -6.50 -2.38 -25.75
C ILE A 392 -6.80 -3.44 -26.80
N ILE A 393 -7.82 -4.26 -26.56
CA ILE A 393 -8.30 -5.24 -27.55
C ILE A 393 -8.70 -4.49 -28.83
N ASN A 394 -8.38 -5.04 -30.00
CA ASN A 394 -8.84 -4.43 -31.26
C ASN A 394 -10.36 -4.49 -31.31
N SER A 395 -10.99 -3.43 -31.80
CA SER A 395 -12.41 -3.44 -32.14
C SER A 395 -12.68 -4.67 -32.99
N ARG A 396 -13.79 -5.35 -32.74
CA ARG A 396 -14.24 -6.47 -33.57
C ARG A 396 -14.52 -5.93 -34.98
N SER A 397 -13.48 -5.80 -35.79
CA SER A 397 -13.60 -5.40 -37.18
C SER A 397 -14.28 -6.53 -37.94
N TYR A 398 -15.31 -6.17 -38.71
CA TYR A 398 -15.99 -7.00 -39.70
C TYR A 398 -15.04 -7.87 -40.55
N ALA A 399 -13.79 -7.42 -40.74
CA ALA A 399 -12.77 -8.12 -41.53
C ALA A 399 -12.40 -9.54 -41.06
N ASN A 400 -12.65 -9.92 -39.79
CA ASN A 400 -12.27 -11.24 -39.26
C ASN A 400 -13.46 -12.15 -38.92
N ARG A 401 -14.68 -11.77 -39.34
CA ARG A 401 -15.88 -12.63 -39.27
C ARG A 401 -16.43 -13.05 -40.62
N ALA A 402 -15.74 -12.81 -41.73
CA ALA A 402 -15.86 -13.75 -42.84
C ALA A 402 -15.24 -15.07 -42.35
N PRO A 403 -16.02 -16.16 -42.17
CA PRO A 403 -15.43 -17.47 -41.98
C PRO A 403 -14.45 -17.68 -43.12
N HIS A 404 -13.31 -18.29 -42.82
CA HIS A 404 -12.24 -18.58 -43.76
C HIS A 404 -12.62 -19.52 -44.93
N TRP A 405 -13.92 -19.74 -45.20
CA TRP A 405 -14.44 -20.57 -46.29
C TRP A 405 -15.30 -19.84 -47.32
N ASP A 406 -15.55 -18.52 -47.25
CA ASP A 406 -16.16 -17.83 -48.39
C ASP A 406 -15.46 -16.52 -48.76
N ARG A 407 -14.47 -16.66 -49.64
CA ARG A 407 -13.73 -15.56 -50.27
C ARG A 407 -14.23 -15.33 -51.70
N SER A 408 -15.53 -15.50 -51.87
CA SER A 408 -16.32 -15.31 -53.07
C SER A 408 -17.64 -14.80 -52.51
N HIS A 409 -18.06 -13.57 -52.72
CA HIS A 409 -19.13 -13.34 -53.68
C HIS A 409 -19.37 -11.83 -53.69
N TYR A 410 -19.22 -11.29 -54.90
CA TYR A 410 -19.90 -10.14 -55.49
C TYR A 410 -20.37 -9.00 -54.57
N LEU A 411 -19.68 -7.87 -54.74
CA LEU A 411 -20.25 -6.53 -54.77
C LEU A 411 -21.72 -6.57 -55.23
N TYR A 412 -22.67 -6.26 -54.35
CA TYR A 412 -24.03 -5.94 -54.77
C TYR A 412 -24.35 -4.48 -54.46
N ASN A 413 -24.90 -3.88 -55.51
CA ASN A 413 -25.06 -2.45 -55.73
C ASN A 413 -26.11 -1.84 -54.80
N GLY A 414 -25.82 -0.65 -54.30
CA GLY A 414 -26.72 0.14 -53.49
C GLY A 414 -28.09 0.31 -54.13
N GLN A 415 -29.10 -0.07 -53.39
CA GLN A 415 -30.49 0.38 -53.39
C GLN A 415 -31.21 -0.60 -52.47
N TYR A 416 -31.79 -0.11 -51.39
CA TYR A 416 -33.20 -0.29 -51.00
C TYR A 416 -33.36 0.09 -49.53
N SER A 417 -34.16 1.14 -49.34
CA SER A 417 -34.68 1.61 -48.08
C SER A 417 -35.67 0.61 -47.50
N SER A 418 -35.60 0.43 -46.19
CA SER A 418 -36.55 -0.25 -45.29
C SER A 418 -38.03 -0.12 -45.67
N THR A 419 -38.70 -1.26 -45.85
CA THR A 419 -40.09 -1.53 -45.40
C THR A 419 -40.35 -3.03 -45.51
N ASP A 420 -40.66 -3.66 -44.37
CA ASP A 420 -41.27 -4.99 -44.19
C ASP A 420 -40.51 -6.27 -44.60
N ASN A 421 -40.12 -7.04 -43.58
CA ASN A 421 -40.69 -8.35 -43.22
C ASN A 421 -41.03 -9.29 -44.40
N SER A 422 -40.09 -9.43 -45.33
CA SER A 422 -40.19 -10.34 -46.47
C SER A 422 -38.86 -11.00 -46.82
N ASP A 423 -37.92 -10.97 -45.89
CA ASP A 423 -36.74 -11.80 -45.88
C ASP A 423 -37.03 -13.14 -45.16
N ASN A 424 -36.24 -14.14 -45.53
CA ASN A 424 -36.31 -15.47 -44.91
C ASN A 424 -35.37 -15.59 -43.70
N TYR A 425 -34.94 -14.47 -43.12
CA TYR A 425 -33.90 -14.39 -42.09
C TYR A 425 -34.44 -13.66 -40.85
N ASP A 426 -34.00 -14.09 -39.67
CA ASP A 426 -34.38 -13.57 -38.34
C ASP A 426 -33.15 -12.88 -37.75
N ASP A 427 -32.88 -11.67 -38.21
CA ASP A 427 -31.70 -10.86 -37.90
C ASP A 427 -31.85 -10.08 -36.58
N ASP A 428 -33.08 -9.80 -36.14
CA ASP A 428 -33.42 -9.17 -34.86
C ASP A 428 -33.70 -10.18 -33.71
N GLY A 429 -33.88 -11.46 -34.04
CA GLY A 429 -34.08 -12.55 -33.08
C GLY A 429 -35.48 -12.58 -32.47
N ASP A 430 -36.47 -11.95 -33.10
CA ASP A 430 -37.86 -11.90 -32.63
C ASP A 430 -38.68 -13.15 -33.02
N GLY A 431 -38.13 -14.00 -33.91
CA GLY A 431 -38.70 -15.28 -34.32
C GLY A 431 -39.90 -15.17 -35.28
N LYS A 432 -40.08 -14.05 -35.98
CA LYS A 432 -41.23 -13.83 -36.90
C LYS A 432 -40.92 -13.96 -38.39
N CYS A 433 -39.96 -14.78 -38.80
CA CYS A 433 -39.80 -15.11 -40.22
C CYS A 433 -40.73 -16.27 -40.66
N GLY A 434 -41.41 -16.12 -41.80
CA GLY A 434 -42.46 -17.04 -42.26
C GLY A 434 -42.00 -18.19 -43.18
N GLY A 435 -40.70 -18.32 -43.46
CA GLY A 435 -40.16 -19.18 -44.51
C GLY A 435 -39.14 -20.24 -44.06
N PRO A 436 -38.90 -21.31 -44.83
CA PRO A 436 -38.02 -22.42 -44.47
C PRO A 436 -36.51 -22.06 -44.33
N ALA A 437 -36.11 -20.82 -44.65
CA ALA A 437 -34.74 -20.33 -44.51
C ALA A 437 -34.43 -19.64 -43.17
N CYS A 438 -35.40 -19.57 -42.23
CA CYS A 438 -35.21 -19.11 -40.84
C CYS A 438 -34.12 -19.86 -40.03
N SER A 439 -33.47 -20.86 -40.63
CA SER A 439 -32.39 -21.63 -40.00
C SER A 439 -30.99 -21.11 -40.35
N ASN A 440 -30.86 -20.20 -41.31
CA ASN A 440 -29.58 -19.63 -41.72
C ASN A 440 -29.44 -18.22 -41.18
N ARG A 441 -28.57 -18.04 -40.17
CA ARG A 441 -28.13 -16.72 -39.70
C ARG A 441 -27.27 -16.06 -40.78
N GLN A 442 -27.88 -15.40 -41.76
CA GLN A 442 -27.16 -14.56 -42.71
C GLN A 442 -27.41 -13.10 -42.35
N TRP A 443 -26.30 -12.37 -42.18
CA TRP A 443 -26.22 -11.01 -41.66
C TRP A 443 -26.32 -10.01 -42.81
N ASP A 444 -27.15 -8.97 -42.70
CA ASP A 444 -27.22 -7.87 -43.68
C ASP A 444 -26.18 -6.79 -43.34
N GLU A 445 -25.37 -6.44 -44.34
CA GLU A 445 -24.20 -5.55 -44.25
C GLU A 445 -24.57 -4.05 -44.21
N ASN A 446 -25.84 -3.68 -44.38
CA ASN A 446 -26.25 -2.29 -44.64
C ASN A 446 -26.96 -1.57 -43.48
N ASP A 447 -27.60 -2.30 -42.56
CA ASP A 447 -28.23 -1.77 -41.34
C ASP A 447 -27.18 -1.29 -40.31
N GLU A 448 -26.09 -2.04 -40.21
CA GLU A 448 -25.18 -1.98 -39.06
C GLU A 448 -24.12 -0.84 -39.16
N ASN A 449 -24.19 -0.02 -40.20
CA ASN A 449 -23.26 1.10 -40.44
C ASN A 449 -23.69 2.41 -39.78
N ASP A 450 -24.93 2.51 -39.33
CA ASP A 450 -25.49 3.71 -38.72
C ASP A 450 -25.91 3.43 -37.27
N GLY A 451 -25.45 4.26 -36.31
CA GLY A 451 -26.00 4.24 -34.96
C GLY A 451 -27.46 4.72 -34.93
N PRO A 452 -28.17 4.65 -33.79
CA PRO A 452 -29.52 5.19 -33.64
C PRO A 452 -29.69 6.57 -34.29
N ALA A 453 -30.78 6.80 -35.01
CA ALA A 453 -31.01 8.07 -35.72
C ALA A 453 -30.89 9.30 -34.80
N ALA A 454 -31.36 9.18 -33.54
CA ALA A 454 -31.22 10.20 -32.50
C ALA A 454 -29.75 10.46 -32.10
N TRP A 455 -28.89 9.45 -32.16
CA TRP A 455 -27.47 9.54 -31.86
C TRP A 455 -26.69 10.20 -33.00
N ASN A 456 -26.96 9.80 -34.25
CA ASN A 456 -26.38 10.41 -35.45
C ASN A 456 -26.81 11.88 -35.60
N ALA A 457 -28.03 12.24 -35.17
CA ALA A 457 -28.51 13.62 -35.18
C ALA A 457 -27.70 14.56 -34.26
N VAL A 458 -27.11 14.04 -33.18
CA VAL A 458 -26.30 14.82 -32.23
C VAL A 458 -24.80 14.77 -32.57
N ASN A 459 -24.32 13.67 -33.14
CA ASN A 459 -22.88 13.39 -33.29
C ASN A 459 -22.39 13.32 -34.76
N GLY A 460 -23.29 13.45 -35.74
CA GLY A 460 -23.00 13.42 -37.18
C GLY A 460 -23.25 12.06 -37.87
N PRO A 461 -23.32 12.01 -39.22
CA PRO A 461 -23.47 10.76 -39.97
C PRO A 461 -22.14 9.98 -40.08
N ASN A 462 -22.19 8.64 -40.26
CA ASN A 462 -21.04 7.73 -40.40
C ASN A 462 -20.24 7.42 -39.11
N ILE A 463 -20.87 7.52 -37.94
CA ILE A 463 -20.26 7.15 -36.65
C ILE A 463 -19.93 5.65 -36.60
N GLY A 464 -20.50 4.80 -37.47
CA GLY A 464 -20.12 3.39 -37.63
C GLY A 464 -18.81 3.14 -38.41
N ARG A 465 -18.12 4.18 -38.92
CA ARG A 465 -16.85 3.99 -39.64
C ARG A 465 -15.70 3.59 -38.71
N ARG A 466 -15.48 2.28 -38.60
CA ARG A 466 -14.22 1.62 -38.19
C ARG A 466 -13.52 2.27 -36.99
N TYR A 467 -14.13 2.19 -35.81
CA TYR A 467 -13.40 2.45 -34.55
C TYR A 467 -12.16 1.60 -34.46
N THR A 468 -11.09 2.14 -33.89
CA THR A 468 -9.89 1.37 -33.61
C THR A 468 -9.91 0.99 -32.13
N GLY A 469 -10.04 -0.30 -31.84
CA GLY A 469 -10.03 -0.77 -30.45
C GLY A 469 -11.37 -0.72 -29.73
N ASP A 470 -11.45 -1.51 -28.65
CA ASP A 470 -12.58 -1.49 -27.71
C ASP A 470 -12.57 -0.21 -26.85
N TYR A 471 -13.72 0.13 -26.25
CA TYR A 471 -13.83 1.28 -25.34
C TYR A 471 -13.04 1.03 -24.05
N SER A 472 -12.47 2.10 -23.49
CA SER A 472 -11.64 2.06 -22.29
C SER A 472 -11.78 3.36 -21.50
N GLY A 473 -11.13 3.45 -20.33
CA GLY A 473 -11.04 4.71 -19.59
C GLY A 473 -10.36 5.84 -20.38
N TYR A 474 -9.63 5.54 -21.45
CA TYR A 474 -9.11 6.53 -22.40
C TYR A 474 -10.02 6.75 -23.61
N GLY A 475 -11.25 6.25 -23.58
CA GLY A 475 -12.14 6.18 -24.72
C GLY A 475 -11.67 5.16 -25.77
N ARG A 476 -12.14 5.34 -27.02
CA ARG A 476 -11.65 4.57 -28.18
C ARG A 476 -10.27 5.07 -28.60
N ARG A 477 -9.48 4.20 -29.23
CA ARG A 477 -8.10 4.50 -29.61
C ARG A 477 -8.00 5.61 -30.67
N ASP A 478 -8.97 5.71 -31.57
CA ASP A 478 -9.07 6.73 -32.62
C ASP A 478 -9.31 8.15 -32.07
N LEU A 479 -9.74 8.29 -30.81
CA LEU A 479 -9.80 9.59 -30.14
C LEU A 479 -8.41 10.16 -29.81
N GLY A 480 -7.34 9.36 -29.95
CA GLY A 480 -5.97 9.84 -29.80
C GLY A 480 -5.55 10.23 -28.39
N ARG A 481 -6.31 9.83 -27.35
CA ARG A 481 -6.07 10.18 -25.93
C ARG A 481 -4.83 9.50 -25.31
N LEU A 482 -4.17 8.63 -26.07
CA LEU A 482 -2.93 7.92 -25.74
C LEU A 482 -1.79 8.41 -26.65
N GLU A 483 -1.41 9.67 -26.54
CA GLU A 483 -0.35 10.30 -27.36
C GLU A 483 -0.60 10.21 -28.87
N GLY A 484 -1.86 10.35 -29.29
CA GLY A 484 -2.27 10.20 -30.69
C GLY A 484 -2.14 8.76 -31.22
N ALA A 485 -1.89 7.77 -30.36
CA ALA A 485 -1.75 6.39 -30.78
C ALA A 485 -3.05 5.84 -31.36
N THR A 486 -3.04 5.44 -32.64
CA THR A 486 -4.18 4.84 -33.35
C THR A 486 -4.01 3.33 -33.62
N THR A 487 -2.84 2.77 -33.33
CA THR A 487 -2.55 1.32 -33.50
C THR A 487 -2.42 0.62 -32.16
N ARG A 488 -2.67 -0.70 -32.12
CA ARG A 488 -2.56 -1.50 -30.88
C ARG A 488 -1.17 -1.36 -30.26
N THR A 489 -0.11 -1.52 -31.05
CA THR A 489 1.27 -1.39 -30.59
C THR A 489 1.56 -0.01 -30.02
N ALA A 490 1.16 1.07 -30.72
CA ALA A 490 1.37 2.43 -30.22
C ALA A 490 0.60 2.67 -28.91
N SER A 491 -0.65 2.21 -28.81
CA SER A 491 -1.44 2.36 -27.58
C SER A 491 -0.86 1.56 -26.41
N THR A 492 -0.38 0.33 -26.64
CA THR A 492 0.33 -0.46 -25.62
C THR A 492 1.61 0.25 -25.15
N ASN A 493 2.39 0.83 -26.07
CA ASN A 493 3.59 1.58 -25.72
C ASN A 493 3.26 2.82 -24.88
N ALA A 494 2.22 3.58 -25.27
CA ALA A 494 1.75 4.72 -24.50
C ALA A 494 1.32 4.29 -23.09
N ILE A 495 0.50 3.26 -22.96
CA ILE A 495 0.06 2.73 -21.65
C ILE A 495 1.27 2.31 -20.78
N ASN A 496 2.25 1.62 -21.36
CA ASN A 496 3.46 1.22 -20.66
C ASN A 496 4.30 2.42 -20.19
N GLN A 497 4.44 3.45 -21.03
CA GLN A 497 5.13 4.69 -20.66
C GLN A 497 4.41 5.41 -19.52
N ARG A 498 3.08 5.49 -19.58
CA ARG A 498 2.24 6.06 -18.51
C ARG A 498 2.42 5.29 -17.20
N LEU A 499 2.43 3.96 -17.24
CA LEU A 499 2.68 3.14 -16.05
C LEU A 499 4.05 3.45 -15.44
N ALA A 500 5.11 3.45 -16.25
CA ALA A 500 6.47 3.73 -15.77
C ALA A 500 6.57 5.12 -15.12
N PHE A 501 5.94 6.14 -15.70
CA PHE A 501 5.90 7.48 -15.11
C PHE A 501 5.20 7.50 -13.75
N VAL A 502 4.04 6.86 -13.65
CA VAL A 502 3.25 6.80 -12.41
C VAL A 502 4.07 6.16 -11.30
N CYS A 503 4.73 5.04 -11.58
CA CYS A 503 5.58 4.38 -10.60
C CYS A 503 6.76 5.25 -10.17
N ALA A 504 7.44 5.91 -11.12
CA ALA A 504 8.53 6.82 -10.81
C ALA A 504 8.07 8.02 -9.95
N GLY A 505 6.89 8.58 -10.24
CA GLY A 505 6.29 9.65 -9.45
C GLY A 505 5.96 9.23 -8.03
N MET A 506 5.38 8.04 -7.85
CA MET A 506 5.10 7.47 -6.53
C MET A 506 6.37 7.25 -5.71
N GLN A 507 7.41 6.68 -6.33
CA GLN A 507 8.71 6.47 -5.69
C GLN A 507 9.36 7.80 -5.29
N GLY A 508 9.27 8.82 -6.15
CA GLY A 508 9.78 10.17 -5.87
C GLY A 508 9.13 10.84 -4.65
N MET A 509 7.94 10.39 -4.24
CA MET A 509 7.26 10.85 -3.03
C MET A 509 7.45 9.94 -1.82
N GLY A 510 8.33 8.95 -1.91
CA GLY A 510 8.66 8.03 -0.81
C GLY A 510 7.68 6.88 -0.63
N ILE A 511 6.84 6.57 -1.63
CA ILE A 511 5.94 5.40 -1.59
C ILE A 511 6.74 4.16 -2.01
N THR A 512 6.68 3.10 -1.21
CA THR A 512 7.28 1.81 -1.58
C THR A 512 6.35 1.08 -2.54
N VAL A 513 6.83 0.79 -3.75
CA VAL A 513 6.08 0.11 -4.80
C VAL A 513 6.59 -1.31 -4.97
N TYR A 514 5.70 -2.27 -4.71
CA TYR A 514 5.89 -3.68 -5.02
C TYR A 514 5.16 -4.01 -6.31
N THR A 515 5.74 -4.88 -7.12
CA THR A 515 5.11 -5.33 -8.36
C THR A 515 5.17 -6.84 -8.52
N ILE A 516 4.09 -7.42 -9.02
CA ILE A 516 3.94 -8.86 -9.20
C ILE A 516 3.46 -9.13 -10.63
N THR A 517 4.16 -10.03 -11.31
CA THR A 517 3.73 -10.59 -12.60
C THR A 517 3.33 -12.04 -12.41
N PHE A 518 2.11 -12.40 -12.79
CA PHE A 518 1.49 -13.68 -12.46
C PHE A 518 1.14 -14.54 -13.68
N GLY A 519 1.43 -15.83 -13.58
CA GLY A 519 1.02 -16.85 -14.54
C GLY A 519 1.70 -16.76 -15.91
N SER A 520 1.28 -17.66 -16.80
CA SER A 520 1.88 -17.82 -18.14
C SER A 520 1.69 -16.61 -19.05
N GLY A 521 0.67 -15.77 -18.79
CA GLY A 521 0.40 -14.54 -19.55
C GLY A 521 1.43 -13.43 -19.29
N ALA A 522 2.18 -13.52 -18.18
CA ALA A 522 3.13 -12.50 -17.75
C ALA A 522 4.61 -12.93 -17.86
N THR A 523 4.91 -13.86 -18.79
CA THR A 523 6.26 -14.39 -19.03
C THR A 523 7.08 -13.58 -20.05
N ASN A 524 6.46 -12.60 -20.70
CA ASN A 524 7.13 -11.75 -21.69
C ASN A 524 8.20 -10.86 -21.02
N THR A 525 9.42 -10.89 -21.54
CA THR A 525 10.55 -10.12 -20.98
C THR A 525 10.33 -8.61 -20.94
N ASN A 526 9.67 -8.02 -21.94
CA ASN A 526 9.40 -6.58 -21.93
C ASN A 526 8.41 -6.20 -20.82
N LEU A 527 7.40 -7.04 -20.59
CA LEU A 527 6.44 -6.87 -19.49
C LEU A 527 7.15 -7.01 -18.14
N GLN A 528 7.95 -8.06 -17.97
CA GLN A 528 8.69 -8.28 -16.72
C GLN A 528 9.67 -7.14 -16.43
N ASN A 529 10.35 -6.61 -17.46
CA ASN A 529 11.22 -5.45 -17.33
C ASN A 529 10.45 -4.18 -16.96
N LEU A 530 9.25 -3.97 -17.52
CA LEU A 530 8.38 -2.85 -17.16
C LEU A 530 7.98 -2.92 -15.67
N TYR A 531 7.53 -4.08 -15.20
CA TYR A 531 7.12 -4.25 -13.80
C TYR A 531 8.31 -4.17 -12.85
N ARG A 532 9.45 -4.77 -13.22
CA ARG A 532 10.70 -4.63 -12.48
C ARG A 532 11.17 -3.18 -12.38
N GLY A 533 11.01 -2.39 -13.43
CA GLY A 533 11.34 -0.95 -13.42
C GLY A 533 10.31 -0.09 -12.67
N CYS A 534 9.08 -0.58 -12.49
CA CYS A 534 8.05 0.07 -11.69
C CYS A 534 8.21 -0.22 -10.18
N ALA A 535 8.81 -1.34 -9.80
CA ALA A 535 9.16 -1.64 -8.42
C ALA A 535 10.20 -0.65 -7.87
N THR A 536 10.13 -0.32 -6.57
CA THR A 536 11.09 0.60 -5.91
C THR A 536 12.54 0.10 -6.00
N ASP A 537 12.74 -1.21 -5.87
CA ASP A 537 14.04 -1.85 -6.06
C ASP A 537 13.86 -3.30 -6.53
N ALA A 538 14.97 -3.96 -6.86
CA ALA A 538 14.96 -5.31 -7.41
C ALA A 538 14.35 -6.36 -6.46
N GLY A 539 14.37 -6.13 -5.15
CA GLY A 539 13.75 -6.98 -4.13
C GLY A 539 12.25 -6.73 -3.94
N LYS A 540 11.66 -5.73 -4.60
CA LYS A 540 10.22 -5.44 -4.58
C LYS A 540 9.48 -5.92 -5.84
N TYR A 541 10.20 -6.59 -6.75
CA TYR A 541 9.61 -7.21 -7.93
C TYR A 541 9.55 -8.73 -7.78
N PHE A 542 8.39 -9.31 -8.09
CA PHE A 542 8.15 -10.75 -8.04
C PHE A 542 7.57 -11.25 -9.37
N HIS A 543 8.06 -12.41 -9.81
CA HIS A 543 7.43 -13.19 -10.86
C HIS A 543 6.92 -14.49 -10.28
N ALA A 544 5.63 -14.75 -10.45
CA ALA A 544 4.94 -15.91 -9.90
C ALA A 544 4.31 -16.73 -11.04
N PRO A 545 4.99 -17.76 -11.58
CA PRO A 545 4.41 -18.56 -12.66
C PRO A 545 3.27 -19.50 -12.20
N SER A 546 3.16 -19.78 -10.90
CA SER A 546 2.11 -20.62 -10.31
C SER A 546 1.40 -19.97 -9.12
N SER A 547 0.24 -20.51 -8.72
CA SER A 547 -0.55 -20.03 -7.58
C SER A 547 0.22 -20.07 -6.26
N SER A 548 1.02 -21.11 -6.04
CA SER A 548 1.86 -21.23 -4.84
C SER A 548 2.97 -20.18 -4.80
N GLU A 549 3.58 -19.86 -5.95
CA GLU A 549 4.58 -18.78 -6.02
C GLU A 549 3.96 -17.40 -5.88
N LEU A 550 2.69 -17.23 -6.27
CA LEU A 550 1.95 -16.00 -6.04
C LEU A 550 1.72 -15.79 -4.55
N GLU A 551 1.25 -16.82 -3.85
CA GLU A 551 1.10 -16.80 -2.40
C GLU A 551 2.43 -16.50 -1.69
N GLY A 552 3.51 -17.17 -2.10
CA GLY A 552 4.85 -16.91 -1.56
C GLY A 552 5.36 -15.48 -1.82
N ALA A 553 5.02 -14.88 -2.97
CA ALA A 553 5.33 -13.47 -3.24
C ALA A 553 4.59 -12.53 -2.28
N PHE A 554 3.30 -12.76 -2.05
CA PHE A 554 2.50 -11.98 -1.10
C PHE A 554 2.97 -12.16 0.35
N GLU A 555 3.38 -13.37 0.73
CA GLU A 555 3.99 -13.65 2.04
C GLU A 555 5.32 -12.90 2.22
N ALA A 556 6.19 -12.91 1.19
CA ALA A 556 7.45 -12.17 1.21
C ALA A 556 7.22 -10.65 1.37
N ILE A 557 6.21 -10.11 0.69
CA ILE A 557 5.81 -8.70 0.82
C ILE A 557 5.27 -8.41 2.24
N ALA A 558 4.45 -9.30 2.79
CA ALA A 558 3.92 -9.16 4.15
C ALA A 558 5.06 -9.08 5.19
N ASN A 559 6.03 -9.98 5.09
CA ASN A 559 7.18 -10.04 5.99
C ASN A 559 8.04 -8.78 5.89
N ASP A 560 8.31 -8.31 4.68
CA ASP A 560 9.07 -7.10 4.45
C ASP A 560 8.35 -5.85 5.00
N LEU A 561 7.05 -5.70 4.73
CA LEU A 561 6.24 -4.61 5.29
C LEU A 561 6.18 -4.66 6.83
N SER A 562 6.02 -5.83 7.43
CA SER A 562 6.05 -6.00 8.89
C SER A 562 7.41 -5.61 9.49
N ASN A 563 8.52 -6.00 8.86
CA ASN A 563 9.87 -5.62 9.31
C ASN A 563 10.10 -4.11 9.21
N LEU A 564 9.61 -3.47 8.15
CA LEU A 564 9.70 -2.03 7.97
C LEU A 564 8.94 -1.26 9.08
N ARG A 565 7.83 -1.80 9.58
CA ARG A 565 7.06 -1.21 10.69
C ARG A 565 7.76 -1.31 12.05
N LEU A 566 8.64 -2.30 12.23
CA LEU A 566 9.37 -2.57 13.48
C LEU A 566 10.76 -1.92 13.54
N SER A 567 11.32 -1.54 12.39
CA SER A 567 12.71 -1.07 12.27
C SER A 567 12.89 0.45 12.20
N ARG A 568 11.80 1.21 11.99
CA ARG A 568 11.75 2.68 12.09
C ARG A 568 11.18 3.09 13.43
#